data_AF-A0A841R802-F1
#
_entry.id   AF-A0A841R802-F1
#
_cell.length_a   1.000
_cell.length_b   1.000
_cell.length_c   1.000
_cell.angle_alpha   90.00
_cell.angle_beta   90.00
_cell.angle_gamma   90.00
#
_symmetry.space_group_name_H-M   'P 1'
#
loop_
_entity.id
_entity.type
_entity.pdbx_description
1 polymer ?
#
loop_
_entity_poly.entity_id
_entity_poly.type
_entity_poly.pdbx_seq_one_letter_code
_entity_poly.pdbx_strand_id
1 'polypeptide(L)'
;MSRLEDFIARWLSRSGDATFWSWVITFLYAVVIILSFLYTRKIRGDKPLHLLWMALSTFLLAMGVNKQLDFQTLLIMGGRYLAWKTGFIRYGWVIQMAAGAIISSLCFAAILYILIRCRSVLNRAKTALAGTAILLLFLFIRIGSITGLRTAMILQYIIFHIHALELLGLTIIFASLIYYIFLDAKKEQLPHREAAPEL
;
A
#
# COMPACT_ATOMS: atom_id res chain seq x y z
N MET A 1 -9.72 -11.49 -34.30
CA MET A 1 -9.19 -11.06 -33.00
C MET A 1 -8.91 -12.28 -32.16
N SER A 2 -7.67 -12.42 -31.67
CA SER A 2 -7.30 -13.54 -30.81
C SER A 2 -8.01 -13.38 -29.45
N ARG A 3 -8.44 -14.47 -28.78
CA ARG A 3 -9.12 -14.39 -27.46
C ARG A 3 -8.29 -13.67 -26.39
N LEU A 4 -6.99 -13.54 -26.60
CA LEU A 4 -6.08 -12.77 -25.76
C LEU A 4 -6.29 -11.26 -25.93
N GLU A 5 -6.48 -10.77 -27.15
CA GLU A 5 -6.81 -9.36 -27.42
C GLU A 5 -8.12 -8.96 -26.74
N ASP A 6 -9.15 -9.81 -26.85
CA ASP A 6 -10.44 -9.56 -26.20
C ASP A 6 -10.30 -9.55 -24.66
N PHE A 7 -9.44 -10.41 -24.11
CA PHE A 7 -9.15 -10.43 -22.68
C PHE A 7 -8.44 -9.16 -22.23
N ILE A 8 -7.38 -8.75 -22.95
CA ILE A 8 -6.62 -7.54 -22.64
C ILE A 8 -7.52 -6.32 -22.77
N ALA A 9 -8.34 -6.23 -23.82
CA ALA A 9 -9.29 -5.13 -24.00
C ALA A 9 -10.33 -5.07 -22.88
N ARG A 10 -10.88 -6.21 -22.44
CA ARG A 10 -11.81 -6.27 -21.30
C ARG A 10 -11.14 -5.90 -19.98
N TRP A 11 -9.92 -6.38 -19.75
CA TRP A 11 -9.13 -6.00 -18.57
C TRP A 11 -8.85 -4.49 -18.61
N LEU A 12 -8.35 -3.95 -19.72
CA LEU A 12 -8.06 -2.52 -19.86
C LEU A 12 -9.31 -1.66 -19.68
N SER A 13 -10.48 -2.13 -20.10
CA SER A 13 -11.76 -1.44 -19.87
C SER A 13 -12.24 -1.47 -18.42
N ARG A 14 -11.72 -2.38 -17.60
CA ARG A 14 -12.09 -2.61 -16.20
C ARG A 14 -11.01 -2.16 -15.21
N SER A 15 -9.76 -2.06 -15.66
CA SER A 15 -8.63 -1.54 -14.92
C SER A 15 -8.77 -0.03 -14.80
N GLY A 16 -8.83 0.44 -13.55
CA GLY A 16 -9.18 1.82 -13.24
C GLY A 16 -10.68 1.97 -13.07
N ASP A 17 -11.21 1.59 -11.90
CA ASP A 17 -12.54 2.01 -11.48
C ASP A 17 -12.57 3.55 -11.53
N ALA A 18 -13.24 4.10 -12.55
CA ALA A 18 -13.31 5.54 -12.82
C ALA A 18 -14.25 6.28 -11.84
N THR A 19 -14.40 5.75 -10.63
CA THR A 19 -15.17 6.41 -9.58
C THR A 19 -14.38 7.60 -9.04
N PHE A 20 -15.09 8.68 -8.73
CA PHE A 20 -14.50 9.89 -8.15
C PHE A 20 -13.62 9.57 -6.92
N TRP A 21 -14.09 8.69 -6.04
CA TRP A 21 -13.34 8.26 -4.85
C TRP A 21 -12.02 7.53 -5.17
N SER A 22 -11.99 6.74 -6.24
CA SER A 22 -10.75 6.07 -6.65
C SER A 22 -9.69 7.06 -7.09
N TRP A 23 -10.08 8.10 -7.84
CA TRP A 23 -9.20 9.21 -8.23
C TRP A 23 -8.69 10.00 -7.03
N VAL A 24 -9.56 10.34 -6.08
CA VAL A 24 -9.18 11.02 -4.84
C VAL A 24 -8.13 10.21 -4.07
N ILE A 25 -8.36 8.91 -3.89
CA ILE A 25 -7.42 8.03 -3.18
C ILE A 25 -6.10 7.92 -3.94
N THR A 26 -6.13 7.82 -5.28
CA THR A 26 -4.91 7.77 -6.10
C THR A 26 -4.10 9.06 -6.03
N PHE A 27 -4.76 10.21 -6.07
CA PHE A 27 -4.11 11.49 -5.87
C PHE A 27 -3.46 11.57 -4.48
N LEU A 28 -4.17 11.13 -3.44
CA LEU A 28 -3.64 11.08 -2.09
C LEU A 28 -2.42 10.15 -1.98
N TYR A 29 -2.46 8.97 -2.59
CA TYR A 29 -1.28 8.09 -2.71
C TYR A 29 -0.09 8.84 -3.30
N ALA A 30 -0.26 9.49 -4.45
CA ALA A 30 0.81 10.21 -5.12
C ALA A 30 1.42 11.29 -4.22
N VAL A 31 0.58 12.08 -3.54
CA VAL A 31 1.02 13.11 -2.59
C VAL A 31 1.81 12.49 -1.43
N VAL A 32 1.29 11.46 -0.77
CA VAL A 32 1.98 10.82 0.37
C VAL A 32 3.30 10.20 -0.07
N ILE A 33 3.35 9.54 -1.23
CA ILE A 33 4.58 8.95 -1.79
C ILE A 33 5.64 10.03 -2.02
N ILE A 34 5.28 11.12 -2.70
CA ILE A 34 6.21 12.22 -3.01
C ILE A 34 6.74 12.83 -1.72
N LEU A 35 5.86 13.21 -0.80
CA LEU A 35 6.26 13.82 0.47
C LEU A 35 7.11 12.87 1.31
N SER A 36 6.78 11.58 1.35
CA SER A 36 7.52 10.58 2.11
C SER A 36 8.92 10.40 1.53
N PHE A 37 9.05 10.41 0.20
CA PHE A 37 10.34 10.33 -0.48
C PHE A 37 11.19 11.59 -0.26
N LEU A 38 10.58 12.78 -0.31
CA LEU A 38 11.25 14.05 0.00
C LEU A 38 11.74 14.07 1.45
N TYR A 39 10.90 13.65 2.40
CA TYR A 39 11.28 13.57 3.80
C TYR A 39 12.42 12.56 4.03
N THR A 40 12.37 11.40 3.37
CA THR A 40 13.44 10.39 3.41
C THR A 40 14.78 10.98 3.00
N ARG A 41 14.82 11.86 1.98
CA ARG A 41 16.07 12.54 1.56
C ARG A 41 16.63 13.46 2.64
N LYS A 42 15.77 14.09 3.46
CA LYS A 42 16.17 14.99 4.55
C LYS A 42 16.81 14.23 5.72
N ILE A 43 16.28 13.05 6.07
CA ILE A 43 16.69 12.27 7.24
C ILE A 43 17.84 11.28 6.98
N ARG A 44 18.66 11.49 5.93
CA ARG A 44 19.75 10.57 5.52
C ARG A 44 20.75 10.21 6.62
N GLY A 45 20.91 11.06 7.64
CA GLY A 45 21.78 10.78 8.79
C GLY A 45 21.28 9.69 9.73
N ASP A 46 19.96 9.47 9.80
CA ASP A 46 19.33 8.46 10.67
C ASP A 46 18.99 7.21 9.85
N LYS A 47 19.99 6.32 9.67
CA LYS A 47 19.89 5.11 8.83
C LYS A 47 18.63 4.26 9.08
N PRO A 48 18.25 3.88 10.32
CA PRO A 48 17.05 3.07 10.55
C PRO A 48 15.76 3.83 10.23
N LEU A 49 15.70 5.14 10.52
CA LEU A 49 14.53 5.96 10.18
C LEU A 49 14.42 6.13 8.66
N HIS A 50 15.54 6.40 7.98
CA HIS A 50 15.61 6.48 6.52
C HIS A 50 15.14 5.18 5.87
N LEU A 51 15.58 4.01 6.36
CA LEU A 51 15.13 2.71 5.85
C LEU A 51 13.62 2.52 6.03
N LEU A 52 13.07 2.93 7.18
CA LEU A 52 11.63 2.85 7.45
C LEU A 52 10.80 3.69 6.48
N TRP A 53 11.16 4.96 6.30
CA TRP A 53 10.42 5.86 5.39
C TRP A 53 10.62 5.49 3.92
N MET A 54 11.80 5.00 3.54
CA MET A 54 12.03 4.46 2.20
C MET A 54 11.18 3.21 1.93
N ALA A 55 11.12 2.29 2.89
CA ALA A 55 10.29 1.09 2.80
C ALA A 55 8.80 1.45 2.73
N LEU A 56 8.34 2.41 3.55
CA LEU A 56 6.97 2.92 3.51
C LEU A 56 6.63 3.56 2.16
N SER A 57 7.52 4.41 1.64
CA SER A 57 7.33 5.05 0.33
C SER A 57 7.22 4.02 -0.79
N THR A 58 8.09 3.00 -0.76
CA THR A 58 8.08 1.90 -1.73
C THR A 58 6.81 1.06 -1.62
N PHE A 59 6.37 0.76 -0.39
CA PHE A 59 5.12 0.06 -0.13
C PHE A 59 3.90 0.84 -0.64
N LEU A 60 3.82 2.14 -0.35
CA LEU A 60 2.74 3.00 -0.84
C LEU A 60 2.74 3.11 -2.37
N LEU A 61 3.92 3.19 -3.00
CA LEU A 61 4.04 3.17 -4.45
C LEU A 61 3.52 1.86 -5.04
N ALA A 62 3.95 0.71 -4.48
CA ALA A 62 3.47 -0.60 -4.91
C ALA A 62 1.96 -0.72 -4.76
N MET A 63 1.38 -0.25 -3.64
CA MET A 63 -0.05 -0.22 -3.40
C MET A 63 -0.80 0.68 -4.40
N GLY A 64 -0.32 1.90 -4.65
CA GLY A 64 -0.93 2.85 -5.57
C GLY A 64 -0.91 2.36 -7.03
N VAL A 65 0.23 1.80 -7.47
CA VAL A 65 0.36 1.18 -8.80
C VAL A 65 -0.55 -0.05 -8.90
N ASN A 66 -0.57 -0.92 -7.88
CA ASN A 66 -1.43 -2.09 -7.86
C ASN A 66 -2.92 -1.70 -7.88
N LYS A 67 -3.32 -0.61 -7.23
CA LYS A 67 -4.70 -0.11 -7.25
C LYS A 67 -5.13 0.29 -8.67
N GLN A 68 -4.28 1.00 -9.41
CA GLN A 68 -4.60 1.52 -10.74
C GLN A 68 -4.53 0.46 -11.85
N LEU A 69 -3.46 -0.35 -11.87
CA LEU A 69 -3.36 -1.43 -12.85
C LEU A 69 -4.22 -2.64 -12.49
N ASP A 70 -4.60 -2.81 -11.23
CA ASP A 70 -5.23 -4.04 -10.71
C ASP A 70 -4.45 -5.30 -11.14
N PHE A 71 -3.12 -5.25 -10.97
CA PHE A 71 -2.18 -6.30 -11.41
C PHE A 71 -2.50 -7.65 -10.76
N GLN A 72 -3.00 -7.63 -9.53
CA GLN A 72 -3.46 -8.83 -8.84
C GLN A 72 -4.62 -9.51 -9.59
N THR A 73 -5.60 -8.74 -10.05
CA THR A 73 -6.71 -9.27 -10.86
C THR A 73 -6.22 -9.76 -12.22
N LEU A 74 -5.27 -9.05 -12.84
CA LEU A 74 -4.64 -9.48 -14.09
C LEU A 74 -4.00 -10.86 -13.96
N LEU A 75 -3.17 -11.05 -12.92
CA LEU A 75 -2.49 -12.33 -12.66
C LEU A 75 -3.49 -13.47 -12.44
N ILE A 76 -4.54 -13.22 -11.65
CA ILE A 76 -5.54 -14.22 -11.31
C ILE A 76 -6.38 -14.60 -12.54
N MET A 77 -6.87 -13.61 -13.29
CA MET A 77 -7.67 -13.88 -14.49
C MET A 77 -6.82 -14.48 -15.62
N GLY A 78 -5.60 -14.00 -15.81
CA GLY A 78 -4.64 -14.55 -16.77
C GLY A 78 -4.26 -15.99 -16.44
N GLY A 79 -4.01 -16.30 -15.15
CA GLY A 79 -3.76 -17.65 -14.68
C GLY A 79 -4.96 -18.58 -14.92
N ARG A 80 -6.19 -18.10 -14.66
CA ARG A 80 -7.42 -18.85 -14.98
C ARG A 80 -7.57 -19.09 -16.49
N TYR A 81 -7.25 -18.11 -17.32
CA TYR A 81 -7.27 -18.26 -18.78
C TYR A 81 -6.26 -19.32 -19.24
N LEU A 82 -5.04 -19.30 -18.70
CA LEU A 82 -4.02 -20.29 -19.02
C LEU A 82 -4.46 -21.70 -18.59
N ALA A 83 -4.98 -21.84 -17.37
CA ALA A 83 -5.54 -23.09 -16.86
C ALA A 83 -6.70 -23.61 -17.71
N TRP A 84 -7.53 -22.70 -18.24
CA TRP A 84 -8.61 -23.06 -19.15
C TRP A 84 -8.08 -23.61 -20.47
N LYS A 85 -7.08 -22.95 -21.06
CA LYS A 85 -6.43 -23.40 -22.30
C LYS A 85 -5.74 -24.76 -22.14
N THR A 86 -5.17 -25.04 -20.98
CA THR A 86 -4.48 -26.30 -20.68
C THR A 86 -5.40 -27.41 -20.16
N GLY A 87 -6.72 -27.20 -20.09
CA GLY A 87 -7.70 -28.20 -19.63
C GLY A 87 -7.83 -28.34 -18.10
N PHE A 88 -7.09 -27.53 -17.32
CA PHE A 88 -7.08 -27.53 -15.85
C PHE A 88 -8.15 -26.59 -15.23
N ILE A 89 -9.28 -26.39 -15.91
CA ILE A 89 -10.37 -25.46 -15.51
C ILE A 89 -10.79 -25.67 -14.05
N ARG A 90 -10.79 -26.93 -13.60
CA ARG A 90 -11.20 -27.36 -12.27
C ARG A 90 -10.31 -26.82 -11.13
N TYR A 91 -9.14 -26.26 -11.46
CA TYR A 91 -8.15 -25.72 -10.51
C TYR A 91 -8.06 -24.19 -10.48
N GLY A 92 -9.01 -23.47 -11.08
CA GLY A 92 -9.00 -22.00 -11.06
C GLY A 92 -8.99 -21.38 -9.65
N TRP A 93 -9.56 -22.06 -8.65
CA TRP A 93 -9.50 -21.67 -7.24
C TRP A 93 -8.12 -21.88 -6.62
N VAL A 94 -7.37 -22.91 -7.05
CA VAL A 94 -5.99 -23.16 -6.59
C VAL A 94 -5.08 -22.02 -7.02
N ILE A 95 -5.24 -21.50 -8.23
CA ILE A 95 -4.46 -20.36 -8.74
C ILE A 95 -4.72 -19.11 -7.90
N GLN A 96 -5.99 -18.86 -7.55
CA GLN A 96 -6.37 -17.73 -6.69
C GLN A 96 -5.76 -17.84 -5.28
N MET A 97 -5.85 -19.02 -4.67
CA MET A 97 -5.29 -19.26 -3.34
C MET A 97 -3.77 -19.19 -3.37
N ALA A 98 -3.11 -19.76 -4.38
CA ALA A 98 -1.66 -19.70 -4.52
C ALA A 98 -1.16 -18.25 -4.70
N ALA A 99 -1.81 -17.47 -5.58
CA ALA A 99 -1.48 -16.07 -5.78
C ALA A 99 -1.68 -15.25 -4.48
N GLY A 100 -2.82 -15.44 -3.81
CA GLY A 100 -3.11 -14.79 -2.53
C GLY A 100 -2.11 -15.16 -1.43
N ALA A 101 -1.75 -16.45 -1.33
CA ALA A 101 -0.78 -16.95 -0.36
C ALA A 101 0.62 -16.37 -0.62
N ILE A 102 1.10 -16.39 -1.86
CA ILE A 102 2.42 -15.83 -2.23
C ILE A 102 2.48 -14.33 -1.89
N ILE A 103 1.48 -13.55 -2.29
CA ILE A 103 1.45 -12.10 -2.00
C ILE A 103 1.42 -11.87 -0.49
N SER A 104 0.57 -12.60 0.25
CA SER A 104 0.46 -12.47 1.71
C SER A 104 1.77 -12.82 2.41
N SER A 105 2.44 -13.89 2.00
CA SER A 105 3.74 -14.30 2.55
C SER A 105 4.83 -13.28 2.27
N LEU A 106 4.88 -12.70 1.06
CA LEU A 106 5.83 -11.64 0.72
C LEU A 106 5.59 -10.38 1.56
N CYS A 107 4.34 -9.95 1.71
CA CYS A 107 3.99 -8.82 2.57
C CYS A 107 4.37 -9.09 4.03
N PHE A 108 4.06 -10.28 4.55
CA PHE A 108 4.41 -10.67 5.92
C PHE A 108 5.93 -10.67 6.15
N ALA A 109 6.70 -11.23 5.21
CA ALA A 109 8.17 -11.23 5.28
C ALA A 109 8.75 -9.80 5.25
N ALA A 110 8.20 -8.92 4.40
CA ALA A 110 8.61 -7.52 4.33
C ALA A 110 8.33 -6.76 5.63
N ILE A 111 7.15 -6.96 6.23
CA ILE A 111 6.79 -6.36 7.53
C ILE A 111 7.76 -6.84 8.61
N LEU A 112 7.99 -8.15 8.69
CA LEU A 112 8.87 -8.74 9.70
C LEU A 112 10.30 -8.20 9.56
N TYR A 113 10.80 -8.11 8.33
CA TYR A 113 12.09 -7.50 8.03
C TYR A 113 12.18 -6.05 8.54
N ILE A 114 11.18 -5.22 8.25
CA ILE A 114 11.14 -3.81 8.71
C ILE A 114 11.07 -3.73 10.24
N LEU A 115 10.23 -4.54 10.90
CA LEU A 115 10.11 -4.55 12.35
C LEU A 115 11.43 -4.93 13.04
N ILE A 116 12.13 -5.93 12.51
CA ILE A 116 13.43 -6.36 13.05
C ILE A 116 14.48 -5.27 12.83
N ARG A 117 14.58 -4.71 11.61
CA ARG A 117 15.63 -3.74 11.25
C ARG A 117 15.41 -2.36 11.85
N CYS A 118 14.17 -1.94 12.03
CA CYS A 118 13.82 -0.60 12.46
C CYS A 118 13.32 -0.54 13.92
N ARG A 119 13.52 -1.61 14.70
CA ARG A 119 13.03 -1.73 16.10
C ARG A 119 13.34 -0.52 16.98
N SER A 120 14.51 0.09 16.82
CA SER A 120 14.97 1.24 17.61
C SER A 120 14.20 2.54 17.34
N VAL A 121 13.61 2.66 16.14
CA VAL A 121 12.91 3.87 15.69
C VAL A 121 11.40 3.68 15.57
N LEU A 122 10.86 2.49 15.84
CA LEU A 122 9.40 2.24 15.82
C LEU A 122 8.65 3.22 16.72
N ASN A 123 9.21 3.51 17.90
CA ASN A 123 8.60 4.46 18.82
C ASN A 123 8.52 5.89 18.25
N ARG A 124 9.46 6.24 17.37
CA ARG A 124 9.49 7.53 16.69
C ARG A 124 8.58 7.58 15.48
N ALA A 125 8.01 6.47 15.01
CA ALA A 125 7.15 6.40 13.82
C ALA A 125 5.80 5.69 14.06
N LYS A 126 5.36 5.59 15.33
CA LYS A 126 4.15 4.82 15.72
C LYS A 126 2.89 5.20 14.94
N THR A 127 2.69 6.49 14.68
CA THR A 127 1.50 6.99 13.97
C THR A 127 1.51 6.56 12.50
N ALA A 128 2.65 6.66 11.82
CA ALA A 128 2.81 6.17 10.46
C ALA A 128 2.63 4.64 10.38
N LEU A 129 3.15 3.91 11.36
CA LEU A 129 2.98 2.46 11.47
C LEU A 129 1.52 2.06 11.70
N ALA A 130 0.77 2.83 12.50
CA ALA A 130 -0.66 2.60 12.71
C ALA A 130 -1.45 2.75 11.40
N GLY A 131 -1.20 3.82 10.63
CA GLY A 131 -1.83 3.99 9.32
C GLY A 131 -1.43 2.89 8.33
N THR A 132 -0.17 2.45 8.37
CA THR A 132 0.33 1.33 7.56
C THR A 132 -0.36 0.02 7.94
N ALA A 133 -0.60 -0.24 9.22
CA ALA A 133 -1.34 -1.42 9.68
C ALA A 133 -2.78 -1.45 9.17
N ILE A 134 -3.44 -0.29 9.09
CA ILE A 134 -4.79 -0.16 8.50
C ILE A 134 -4.74 -0.47 6.99
N LEU A 135 -3.73 0.04 6.26
CA LEU A 135 -3.56 -0.28 4.84
C LEU A 135 -3.28 -1.77 4.60
N LEU A 136 -2.53 -2.42 5.49
CA LEU A 136 -2.31 -3.86 5.44
C LEU A 136 -3.59 -4.65 5.69
N LEU A 137 -4.39 -4.24 6.69
CA LEU A 137 -5.71 -4.83 6.92
C LEU A 137 -6.60 -4.71 5.67
N PHE A 138 -6.63 -3.53 5.05
CA PHE A 138 -7.30 -3.31 3.77
C PHE A 138 -6.80 -4.28 2.68
N LEU A 139 -5.49 -4.45 2.55
CA LEU A 139 -4.88 -5.36 1.58
C LEU A 139 -5.34 -6.81 1.81
N PHE A 140 -5.36 -7.28 3.05
CA PHE A 140 -5.83 -8.63 3.40
C PHE A 140 -7.31 -8.82 3.11
N ILE A 141 -8.16 -7.84 3.44
CA ILE A 141 -9.59 -7.88 3.12
C ILE A 141 -9.79 -7.96 1.59
N ARG A 142 -9.00 -7.20 0.81
CA ARG A 142 -9.05 -7.23 -0.66
C ARG A 142 -8.65 -8.60 -1.21
N ILE A 143 -7.58 -9.22 -0.68
CA ILE A 143 -7.17 -10.58 -1.06
C ILE A 143 -8.30 -11.58 -0.80
N GLY A 144 -8.92 -11.54 0.39
CA GLY A 144 -10.04 -12.41 0.75
C GLY A 144 -11.29 -12.23 -0.10
N SER A 145 -11.56 -10.99 -0.54
CA SER A 145 -12.67 -10.70 -1.45
C SER A 145 -12.47 -11.35 -2.83
N ILE A 146 -11.24 -11.32 -3.35
CA ILE A 146 -10.92 -11.85 -4.69
C ILE A 146 -10.89 -13.38 -4.73
N THR A 147 -10.51 -14.05 -3.63
CA THR A 147 -10.46 -15.52 -3.52
C THR A 147 -11.83 -16.19 -3.40
N GLY A 148 -12.92 -15.42 -3.38
CA GLY A 148 -14.27 -15.93 -3.67
C GLY A 148 -15.13 -16.33 -2.48
N LEU A 149 -14.99 -15.67 -1.31
CA LEU A 149 -16.06 -15.64 -0.30
C LEU A 149 -17.28 -14.94 -0.92
N ARG A 150 -18.16 -15.73 -1.54
CA ARG A 150 -19.29 -15.27 -2.34
C ARG A 150 -20.39 -14.68 -1.47
N THR A 151 -20.57 -13.36 -1.54
CA THR A 151 -21.91 -12.76 -1.37
C THR A 151 -21.97 -11.41 -2.08
N ALA A 152 -22.74 -11.34 -3.17
CA ALA A 152 -22.82 -10.15 -4.03
C ALA A 152 -23.45 -8.92 -3.32
N MET A 153 -24.37 -9.12 -2.38
CA MET A 153 -24.94 -8.04 -1.54
C MET A 153 -23.95 -7.54 -0.48
N ILE A 154 -23.12 -8.42 0.08
CA ILE A 154 -22.06 -8.01 1.02
C ILE A 154 -20.97 -7.24 0.26
N LEU A 155 -20.74 -7.55 -1.02
CA LEU A 155 -19.69 -6.92 -1.84
C LEU A 155 -19.86 -5.39 -1.98
N GLN A 156 -21.06 -4.87 -2.27
CA GLN A 156 -21.27 -3.41 -2.37
C GLN A 156 -21.10 -2.69 -1.02
N TYR A 157 -21.61 -3.28 0.05
CA TYR A 157 -21.42 -2.76 1.42
C TYR A 157 -19.94 -2.78 1.81
N ILE A 158 -19.24 -3.89 1.51
CA ILE A 158 -17.81 -4.07 1.73
C ILE A 158 -16.98 -3.07 0.91
N ILE A 159 -17.30 -2.80 -0.37
CA ILE A 159 -16.51 -1.90 -1.22
C ILE A 159 -16.46 -0.47 -0.64
N PHE A 160 -17.59 0.07 -0.19
CA PHE A 160 -17.61 1.40 0.45
C PHE A 160 -16.76 1.44 1.72
N HIS A 161 -16.88 0.41 2.56
CA HIS A 161 -16.10 0.30 3.80
C HIS A 161 -14.61 0.05 3.53
N ILE A 162 -14.28 -0.65 2.45
CA ILE A 162 -12.92 -0.90 1.98
C ILE A 162 -12.25 0.41 1.54
N HIS A 163 -12.93 1.26 0.77
CA HIS A 163 -12.38 2.57 0.40
C HIS A 163 -12.22 3.49 1.60
N ALA A 164 -13.14 3.44 2.57
CA ALA A 164 -13.03 4.19 3.82
C ALA A 164 -11.80 3.75 4.63
N LEU A 165 -11.52 2.44 4.73
CA LEU A 165 -10.32 1.92 5.39
C LEU A 165 -9.03 2.36 4.70
N GLU A 166 -9.00 2.28 3.36
CA GLU A 166 -7.86 2.72 2.56
C GLU A 166 -7.58 4.22 2.77
N LEU A 167 -8.63 5.04 2.68
CA LEU A 167 -8.55 6.48 2.88
C LEU A 167 -8.12 6.82 4.32
N LEU A 168 -8.66 6.13 5.31
CA LEU A 168 -8.29 6.31 6.72
C LEU A 168 -6.81 6.03 6.95
N GLY A 169 -6.31 4.90 6.45
CA GLY A 169 -4.90 4.52 6.56
C GLY A 169 -3.98 5.56 5.91
N LEU A 170 -4.30 6.01 4.70
CA LEU A 170 -3.55 7.05 4.01
C LEU A 170 -3.59 8.39 4.74
N THR A 171 -4.75 8.79 5.26
CA THR A 171 -4.91 10.06 5.96
C THR A 171 -4.08 10.09 7.24
N ILE A 172 -4.03 8.98 7.98
CA ILE A 172 -3.19 8.84 9.17
C ILE A 172 -1.70 8.94 8.79
N ILE A 173 -1.26 8.27 7.73
CA ILE A 173 0.13 8.36 7.26
C ILE A 173 0.45 9.79 6.81
N PHE A 174 -0.46 10.43 6.06
CA PHE A 174 -0.30 11.80 5.60
C PHE A 174 -0.16 12.78 6.77
N ALA A 175 -1.08 12.73 7.73
CA ALA A 175 -1.04 13.57 8.92
C ALA A 175 0.24 13.33 9.74
N SER A 176 0.64 12.07 9.89
CA SER A 176 1.89 11.67 10.54
C SER A 176 3.11 12.30 9.86
N LEU A 177 3.19 12.21 8.53
CA LEU A 177 4.26 12.77 7.73
C LEU A 177 4.35 14.30 7.86
N ILE A 178 3.21 14.99 7.78
CA ILE A 178 3.13 16.44 8.00
C ILE A 178 3.64 16.80 9.40
N TYR A 179 3.20 16.08 10.43
CA TYR A 179 3.66 16.28 11.80
C TYR A 179 5.18 16.15 11.94
N TYR A 180 5.79 15.13 11.34
CA TYR A 180 7.25 14.95 11.39
C TYR A 180 8.02 16.03 10.62
N ILE A 181 7.54 16.43 9.44
CA ILE A 181 8.14 17.52 8.67
C ILE A 181 8.17 18.82 9.48
N PHE A 182 7.07 19.17 10.14
CA PHE A 182 7.00 20.37 10.99
C PHE A 182 7.84 20.26 12.26
N LEU A 183 7.86 19.08 12.91
CA LEU A 183 8.65 18.85 14.12
C LEU A 183 10.14 19.05 13.85
N ASP A 184 10.64 18.53 12.72
CA ASP A 184 12.04 18.67 12.35
C ASP A 184 12.38 20.10 11.91
N ALA A 185 11.46 20.79 11.20
CA ALA A 185 11.64 22.21 10.88
C ALA A 185 11.77 23.08 12.15
N LYS A 186 11.00 22.78 13.21
CA LYS A 186 11.10 23.49 14.49
C LYS A 186 12.43 23.23 15.21
N LYS A 187 12.96 22.00 15.13
CA LYS A 187 14.28 21.67 15.71
C LYS A 187 15.42 22.40 15.02
N GLU A 188 15.38 22.52 13.69
CA GLU A 188 16.36 23.29 12.91
C GLU A 188 16.35 24.79 13.21
N GLN A 189 15.24 25.33 13.74
CA GLN A 189 15.12 26.75 14.13
C GLN A 189 15.61 27.04 15.57
N LEU A 190 15.85 26.02 16.40
CA LEU A 190 16.32 26.16 17.79
C LEU A 190 17.85 26.01 18.04
N PRO A 191 18.79 26.17 17.09
CA PRO A 191 20.16 25.68 17.27
C PRO A 191 21.08 26.53 18.17
N HIS A 192 20.66 27.66 18.78
CA HIS A 192 21.61 28.59 19.43
C HIS A 192 21.23 29.21 20.78
N ARG A 193 20.28 28.66 21.56
CA ARG A 193 19.94 29.26 22.87
C ARG A 193 20.70 28.72 24.09
N GLU A 194 21.61 27.76 23.93
CA GLU A 194 22.35 27.13 25.05
C GLU A 194 23.87 27.42 25.06
N ALA A 195 24.34 28.42 24.33
CA ALA A 195 25.69 28.97 24.51
C ALA A 195 25.62 30.28 25.31
N ALA A 196 25.09 30.22 26.53
CA ALA A 196 25.41 31.26 27.50
C ALA A 196 26.77 30.89 28.12
N PRO A 197 27.83 31.68 27.93
CA PRO A 197 29.05 31.46 28.68
C PRO A 197 28.72 31.71 30.16
N GLU A 198 28.89 30.69 30.99
CA GLU A 198 29.00 30.88 32.44
C GLU A 198 30.18 31.83 32.67
N LEU A 199 29.85 33.05 33.11
CA LEU A 199 30.80 34.04 33.62
C LEU A 199 30.99 33.84 35.12
#